data_AF-A0A1W7MHB7-F1
#
_entry.id   AF-A0A1W7MHB7-F1
#
_cell.length_a   1.000
_cell.length_b   1.000
_cell.length_c   1.000
_cell.angle_alpha   90.00
_cell.angle_beta   90.00
_cell.angle_gamma   90.00
#
_symmetry.space_group_name_H-M   'P 1'
#
loop_
_entity.id
_entity.type
_entity.pdbx_description
1 polymer ?
#
loop_
_entity_poly.entity_id
_entity_poly.type
_entity_poly.pdbx_seq_one_letter_code
_entity_poly.pdbx_strand_id
1 'polypeptide(L)'
;MSQCSPAQYALPHDPELRTAAGKALTFTISLYARNGAIVLKMDQDGQEAQDYIAITEDTMVEIVLKGDQLFFSKAFDAITMKDANLGAFYGNLEYDGYDEKLDRYKIVRFVARFNKGGKFGTTHAFNVNIDLLQKSRRGPRWIGMSIDPDIKNPPPKLN
;
A
#
# COMPACT_ATOMS: atom_id res chain seq x y z
N MET A 1 -16.08 27.14 8.99
CA MET A 1 -14.80 26.51 9.41
C MET A 1 -14.31 25.67 8.26
N SER A 2 -13.07 25.90 7.83
CA SER A 2 -12.45 25.41 6.59
C SER A 2 -12.58 23.91 6.39
N GLN A 3 -13.06 23.51 5.20
CA GLN A 3 -12.84 22.17 4.66
C GLN A 3 -11.39 22.09 4.19
N CYS A 4 -10.60 21.23 4.82
CA CYS A 4 -9.32 20.78 4.28
C CYS A 4 -9.61 19.88 3.08
N SER A 5 -9.17 20.25 1.88
CA SER A 5 -9.07 19.35 0.74
C SER A 5 -7.59 19.03 0.52
N PRO A 6 -7.12 17.79 0.80
CA PRO A 6 -5.77 17.38 0.44
C PRO A 6 -5.64 16.90 -1.02
N ALA A 7 -6.67 17.06 -1.85
CA ALA A 7 -6.71 16.54 -3.21
C ALA A 7 -5.82 17.31 -4.22
N GLN A 8 -5.17 18.40 -3.82
CA GLN A 8 -4.62 19.38 -4.77
C GLN A 8 -3.16 19.16 -5.20
N TYR A 9 -2.50 18.11 -4.71
CA TYR A 9 -1.10 17.84 -5.05
C TYR A 9 -0.79 16.37 -5.37
N ALA A 10 -1.80 15.51 -5.56
CA ALA A 10 -1.55 14.16 -6.04
C ALA A 10 -1.12 14.23 -7.50
N LEU A 11 -0.06 13.49 -7.87
CA LEU A 11 0.28 13.31 -9.27
C LEU A 11 -0.97 12.84 -10.03
N PRO A 12 -1.37 13.51 -11.13
CA PRO A 12 -2.47 13.03 -11.95
C PRO A 12 -2.19 11.58 -12.39
N HIS A 13 -3.24 10.82 -12.69
CA HIS A 13 -3.08 9.53 -13.35
C HIS A 13 -2.23 9.76 -14.60
N ASP A 14 -0.98 9.31 -14.56
CA ASP A 14 -0.02 9.49 -15.63
C ASP A 14 0.09 8.16 -16.39
N PRO A 15 -0.68 8.00 -17.48
CA PRO A 15 -0.66 6.78 -18.28
C PRO A 15 0.70 6.55 -18.96
N GLU A 16 1.54 7.58 -19.11
CA GLU A 16 2.90 7.42 -19.64
C GLU A 16 3.81 6.75 -18.62
N LEU A 17 3.69 7.09 -17.32
CA LEU A 17 4.38 6.36 -16.24
C LEU A 17 3.90 4.91 -16.11
N ARG A 18 2.62 4.62 -16.35
CA ARG A 18 2.08 3.24 -16.43
C ARG A 18 2.72 2.41 -17.55
N THR A 19 3.14 3.05 -18.63
CA THR A 19 3.66 2.38 -19.84
C THR A 19 5.19 2.37 -19.86
N ALA A 20 5.83 3.37 -19.23
CA ALA A 20 7.28 3.54 -19.16
C ALA A 20 7.92 2.89 -17.93
N ALA A 21 7.23 2.81 -16.79
CA ALA A 21 7.65 1.96 -15.68
C ALA A 21 7.41 0.51 -16.11
N GLY A 22 8.46 -0.29 -16.26
CA GLY A 22 8.38 -1.66 -16.76
C GLY A 22 7.44 -2.59 -15.96
N LYS A 23 8.00 -3.55 -15.23
CA LYS A 23 7.18 -4.42 -14.36
C LYS A 23 6.83 -3.63 -13.09
N ALA A 24 5.56 -3.58 -12.70
CA ALA A 24 5.14 -2.97 -11.44
C ALA A 24 5.92 -3.58 -10.26
N LEU A 25 6.31 -2.74 -9.30
CA LEU A 25 6.84 -3.18 -8.02
C LEU A 25 5.69 -3.77 -7.21
N THR A 26 5.70 -5.08 -7.02
CA THR A 26 4.68 -5.77 -6.21
C THR A 26 5.12 -5.83 -4.75
N PHE A 27 4.27 -5.31 -3.86
CA PHE A 27 4.40 -5.43 -2.42
C PHE A 27 3.26 -6.28 -1.86
N THR A 28 3.59 -7.45 -1.32
CA THR A 28 2.60 -8.40 -0.81
C THR A 28 2.46 -8.29 0.69
N ILE A 29 1.22 -8.18 1.18
CA ILE A 29 0.89 -8.22 2.60
C ILE A 29 0.06 -9.48 2.86
N SER A 30 0.57 -10.37 3.70
CA SER A 30 -0.08 -11.62 4.08
C SER A 30 -0.37 -11.65 5.57
N LEU A 31 -1.59 -12.04 5.96
CA LEU A 31 -1.94 -12.29 7.35
C LEU A 31 -2.48 -13.71 7.49
N TYR A 32 -1.83 -14.54 8.30
CA TYR A 32 -2.21 -15.94 8.47
C TYR A 32 -1.85 -16.48 9.87
N ALA A 33 -2.42 -17.62 10.24
CA ALA A 33 -2.08 -18.30 11.49
C ALA A 33 -1.01 -19.37 11.25
N ARG A 34 0.02 -19.41 12.09
CA ARG A 34 1.09 -20.44 12.06
C ARG A 34 1.51 -20.78 13.48
N ASN A 35 1.52 -22.06 13.82
CA ASN A 35 1.94 -22.58 15.13
C ASN A 35 1.24 -21.89 16.32
N GLY A 36 -0.06 -21.60 16.21
CA GLY A 36 -0.83 -20.92 17.25
C GLY A 36 -0.60 -19.40 17.35
N ALA A 37 0.25 -18.82 16.51
CA ALA A 37 0.48 -17.40 16.41
C ALA A 37 -0.17 -16.80 15.15
N ILE A 38 -0.51 -15.51 15.22
CA ILE A 38 -0.88 -14.71 14.05
C ILE A 38 0.41 -14.14 13.47
N VAL A 39 0.65 -14.35 12.18
CA VAL A 39 1.83 -13.89 11.44
C VAL A 39 1.39 -12.88 10.39
N LEU A 40 1.94 -11.67 10.50
CA LEU A 40 1.93 -10.67 9.44
C LEU A 40 3.25 -10.78 8.68
N LYS A 41 3.17 -11.03 7.37
CA LYS A 41 4.34 -11.06 6.49
C LYS A 41 4.17 -9.99 5.42
N MET A 42 5.23 -9.22 5.22
CA MET A 42 5.33 -8.24 4.14
C MET A 42 6.54 -8.60 3.29
N ASP A 43 6.38 -8.55 1.98
CA ASP A 43 7.44 -8.89 1.03
C ASP A 43 7.37 -7.95 -0.18
N GLN A 44 8.53 -7.55 -0.69
CA GLN A 44 8.65 -6.87 -1.98
C GLN A 44 9.28 -7.82 -3.00
N ASP A 45 8.65 -7.99 -4.15
CA ASP A 45 9.17 -8.85 -5.22
C ASP A 45 10.58 -8.42 -5.64
N GLY A 46 11.50 -9.38 -5.71
CA GLY A 46 12.88 -9.15 -6.16
C GLY A 46 13.82 -8.51 -5.13
N GLN A 47 13.40 -8.38 -3.87
CA GLN A 47 14.22 -7.89 -2.77
C GLN A 47 14.44 -8.97 -1.70
N GLU A 48 15.49 -8.82 -0.90
CA GLU A 48 15.63 -9.60 0.34
C GLU A 48 14.45 -9.32 1.28
N ALA A 49 14.22 -10.21 2.26
CA ALA A 49 13.10 -10.09 3.18
C ALA A 49 13.15 -8.74 3.93
N GLN A 50 12.21 -7.85 3.58
CA GLN A 50 12.09 -6.51 4.15
C GLN A 50 10.63 -6.17 4.41
N ASP A 51 10.41 -5.36 5.46
CA ASP A 51 9.10 -4.93 5.94
C ASP A 51 8.67 -3.54 5.42
N TYR A 52 9.37 -3.04 4.39
CA TYR A 52 9.17 -1.73 3.79
C TYR A 52 9.16 -1.78 2.26
N ILE A 53 8.62 -0.74 1.64
CA ILE A 53 8.64 -0.54 0.19
C ILE A 53 9.87 0.28 -0.20
N ALA A 54 10.79 -0.30 -0.96
CA ALA A 54 11.96 0.37 -1.51
C ALA A 54 11.66 0.90 -2.92
N ILE A 55 11.67 2.22 -3.10
CA ILE A 55 11.48 2.85 -4.42
C ILE A 55 12.85 3.20 -5.00
N THR A 56 13.35 2.41 -5.94
CA THR A 56 14.68 2.59 -6.56
C THR A 56 14.65 3.39 -7.87
N GLU A 57 13.48 3.49 -8.48
CA GLU A 57 13.22 4.21 -9.73
C GLU A 57 11.75 4.64 -9.79
N ASP A 58 11.41 5.51 -10.75
CA ASP A 58 10.01 5.87 -10.98
C ASP A 58 9.24 4.62 -11.41
N THR A 59 8.20 4.25 -10.66
CA THR A 59 7.52 2.96 -10.84
C THR A 59 6.04 3.00 -10.48
N MET A 60 5.30 1.99 -10.91
CA MET A 60 3.98 1.67 -10.37
C MET A 60 4.16 0.71 -9.20
N VAL A 61 3.62 1.05 -8.05
CA VAL A 61 3.56 0.16 -6.88
C VAL A 61 2.21 -0.55 -6.89
N GLU A 62 2.23 -1.87 -6.75
CA GLU A 62 1.05 -2.72 -6.58
C GLU A 62 1.10 -3.37 -5.20
N ILE A 63 0.18 -2.98 -4.30
CA ILE A 63 0.01 -3.66 -3.02
C ILE A 63 -1.03 -4.76 -3.17
N VAL A 64 -0.65 -5.99 -2.86
CA VAL A 64 -1.49 -7.18 -2.95
C VAL A 64 -1.74 -7.77 -1.57
N LEU A 65 -3.01 -7.86 -1.17
CA LEU A 65 -3.42 -8.54 0.05
C LEU A 65 -3.58 -10.04 -0.21
N LYS A 66 -2.90 -10.87 0.58
CA LYS A 66 -2.99 -12.34 0.52
C LYS A 66 -3.63 -12.89 1.79
N GLY A 67 -4.46 -13.91 1.58
CA GLY A 67 -5.25 -14.56 2.61
C GLY A 67 -6.73 -14.28 2.47
N ASP A 68 -7.55 -15.25 2.88
CA ASP A 68 -8.99 -15.26 2.59
C ASP A 68 -9.77 -14.22 3.40
N GLN A 69 -9.22 -13.75 4.51
CA GLN A 69 -9.90 -12.85 5.44
C GLN A 69 -9.50 -11.38 5.29
N LEU A 70 -8.48 -11.09 4.49
CA LEU A 70 -7.83 -9.77 4.44
C LEU A 70 -8.23 -8.98 3.20
N PHE A 71 -8.86 -7.82 3.34
CA PHE A 71 -9.30 -6.99 2.22
C PHE A 71 -9.02 -5.52 2.49
N PHE A 72 -9.01 -4.67 1.45
CA PHE A 72 -8.95 -3.23 1.68
C PHE A 72 -10.22 -2.72 2.34
N SER A 73 -10.06 -1.69 3.17
CA SER A 73 -11.17 -1.07 3.89
C SER A 73 -12.22 -0.48 2.94
N LYS A 74 -13.50 -0.56 3.33
CA LYS A 74 -14.58 0.19 2.66
C LYS A 74 -14.83 1.56 3.28
N ALA A 75 -14.36 1.76 4.51
CA ALA A 75 -14.59 2.98 5.27
C ALA A 75 -13.50 4.03 5.07
N PHE A 76 -12.32 3.61 4.59
CA PHE A 76 -11.14 4.44 4.40
C PHE A 76 -10.48 4.09 3.07
N ASP A 77 -9.78 5.06 2.49
CA ASP A 77 -8.90 4.80 1.34
C ASP A 77 -7.90 3.68 1.67
N ALA A 78 -7.61 2.81 0.72
CA ALA A 78 -6.69 1.69 0.91
C ALA A 78 -5.31 2.13 1.43
N ILE A 79 -4.87 3.32 1.03
CA ILE A 79 -3.64 3.93 1.52
C ILE A 79 -3.94 5.32 2.09
N THR A 80 -3.32 5.64 3.21
CA THR A 80 -3.30 7.01 3.76
C THR A 80 -1.87 7.44 4.04
N MET A 81 -1.42 8.51 3.38
CA MET A 81 -0.13 9.14 3.68
C MET A 81 -0.25 9.96 4.96
N LYS A 82 0.77 9.92 5.84
CA LYS A 82 0.76 10.71 7.08
C LYS A 82 1.27 12.14 6.90
N ASP A 83 1.91 12.45 5.77
CA ASP A 83 2.37 13.79 5.40
C ASP A 83 1.71 14.24 4.09
N ALA A 84 1.00 15.37 4.15
CA ALA A 84 0.28 15.96 3.03
C ALA A 84 1.20 16.48 1.91
N ASN A 85 2.49 16.70 2.19
CA ASN A 85 3.46 17.22 1.22
C ASN A 85 4.07 16.13 0.32
N LEU A 86 3.70 14.86 0.53
CA LEU A 86 4.23 13.73 -0.25
C LEU A 86 3.55 13.56 -1.62
N GLY A 87 2.58 14.41 -1.97
CA GLY A 87 1.87 14.35 -3.24
C GLY A 87 2.77 14.47 -4.47
N ALA A 88 3.94 15.10 -4.36
CA ALA A 88 4.92 15.16 -5.45
C ALA A 88 5.58 13.80 -5.77
N PHE A 89 5.55 12.86 -4.82
CA PHE A 89 6.17 11.54 -4.96
C PHE A 89 5.17 10.42 -5.22
N TYR A 90 3.91 10.58 -4.82
CA TYR A 90 2.92 9.50 -4.88
C TYR A 90 1.63 9.96 -5.55
N GLY A 91 1.17 9.17 -6.51
CA GLY A 91 -0.05 9.42 -7.27
C GLY A 91 -1.32 8.88 -6.62
N ASN A 92 -2.43 9.04 -7.34
CA ASN A 92 -3.74 8.54 -6.95
C ASN A 92 -3.79 7.00 -6.84
N LEU A 93 -4.79 6.52 -6.10
CA LEU A 93 -5.05 5.10 -5.89
C LEU A 93 -5.94 4.52 -6.99
N GLU A 94 -5.59 3.33 -7.45
CA GLU A 94 -6.38 2.51 -8.36
C GLU A 94 -6.67 1.16 -7.70
N TYR A 95 -7.93 0.77 -7.67
CA TYR A 95 -8.38 -0.44 -6.98
C TYR A 95 -8.62 -1.59 -7.97
N ASP A 96 -8.23 -2.80 -7.60
CA ASP A 96 -8.37 -4.01 -8.43
C ASP A 96 -8.48 -5.28 -7.54
N GLY A 97 -8.65 -6.45 -8.17
CA GLY A 97 -8.89 -7.71 -7.48
C GLY A 97 -10.20 -7.66 -6.70
N TYR A 98 -11.26 -7.16 -7.33
CA TYR A 98 -12.58 -7.05 -6.74
C TYR A 98 -13.20 -8.44 -6.50
N ASP A 99 -13.64 -8.69 -5.28
CA ASP A 99 -14.43 -9.85 -4.88
C ASP A 99 -15.90 -9.45 -4.80
N GLU A 100 -16.72 -9.90 -5.76
CA GLU A 100 -18.14 -9.57 -5.84
C GLU A 100 -18.96 -10.10 -4.66
N LYS A 101 -18.56 -11.23 -4.06
CA LYS A 101 -19.32 -11.85 -2.97
C LYS A 101 -19.13 -11.10 -1.66
N LEU A 102 -17.93 -10.58 -1.46
CA LEU A 102 -17.55 -9.85 -0.25
C LEU A 102 -17.59 -8.33 -0.46
N ASP A 103 -17.79 -7.88 -1.70
CA ASP A 103 -17.88 -6.50 -2.15
C ASP A 103 -16.65 -5.67 -1.75
N ARG A 104 -15.45 -6.20 -2.05
CA ARG A 104 -14.17 -5.65 -1.58
C ARG A 104 -13.01 -5.90 -2.53
N TYR A 105 -11.98 -5.07 -2.45
CA TYR A 105 -10.77 -5.17 -3.26
C TYR A 105 -9.61 -5.87 -2.53
N LYS A 106 -8.75 -6.54 -3.30
CA LYS A 106 -7.51 -7.18 -2.83
C LYS A 106 -6.24 -6.51 -3.32
N ILE A 107 -6.35 -5.62 -4.32
CA ILE A 107 -5.22 -4.96 -4.95
C ILE A 107 -5.45 -3.45 -4.95
N VAL A 108 -4.40 -2.69 -4.61
CA VAL A 108 -4.35 -1.24 -4.84
C VAL A 108 -3.06 -0.90 -5.56
N ARG A 109 -3.12 0.04 -6.49
CA ARG A 109 -1.96 0.54 -7.24
C ARG A 109 -1.82 2.04 -7.11
N PHE A 110 -0.59 2.53 -7.13
CA PHE A 110 -0.27 3.95 -7.19
C PHE A 110 1.09 4.18 -7.83
N VAL A 111 1.25 5.33 -8.48
CA VAL A 111 2.53 5.77 -9.04
C VAL A 111 3.43 6.25 -7.91
N ALA A 112 4.71 5.83 -7.92
CA ALA A 112 5.75 6.31 -7.03
C ALA A 112 6.92 6.89 -7.83
N ARG A 113 7.31 8.14 -7.54
CA ARG A 113 8.48 8.79 -8.14
C ARG A 113 9.68 8.67 -7.22
N PHE A 114 10.81 8.28 -7.79
CA PHE A 114 12.07 8.15 -7.08
C PHE A 114 12.67 9.53 -6.77
N ASN A 115 12.94 9.76 -5.50
CA ASN A 115 13.54 10.99 -5.00
C ASN A 115 15.07 10.95 -5.19
N LYS A 116 15.51 11.18 -6.44
CA LYS A 116 16.94 11.17 -6.83
C LYS A 116 17.82 12.09 -6.00
N GLY A 117 17.28 13.21 -5.51
CA GLY A 117 18.00 14.21 -4.71
C GLY A 117 17.85 14.02 -3.19
N GLY A 118 17.09 13.02 -2.74
CA GLY A 118 16.83 12.82 -1.32
C GLY A 118 17.99 12.16 -0.57
N LYS A 119 17.90 12.15 0.75
CA LYS A 119 18.86 11.44 1.61
C LYS A 119 18.53 9.94 1.65
N PHE A 120 19.52 9.07 1.46
CA PHE A 120 19.30 7.62 1.56
C PHE A 120 18.65 7.21 2.89
N GLY A 121 17.69 6.29 2.81
CA GLY A 121 16.92 5.84 3.96
C GLY A 121 15.82 6.81 4.43
N THR A 122 15.53 7.87 3.66
CA THR A 122 14.39 8.75 3.94
C THR A 122 13.13 7.93 3.99
N THR A 123 12.38 8.07 5.08
CA THR A 123 11.19 7.29 5.37
C THR A 123 9.96 8.14 5.19
N HIS A 124 9.04 7.69 4.34
CA HIS A 124 7.72 8.28 4.16
C HIS A 124 6.70 7.38 4.85
N ALA A 125 6.09 7.91 5.91
CA ALA A 125 5.13 7.15 6.71
C ALA A 125 3.78 7.05 6.00
N PHE A 126 3.27 5.83 5.85
CA PHE A 126 1.98 5.55 5.24
C PHE A 126 1.26 4.43 5.98
N ASN A 127 -0.06 4.39 5.81
CA ASN A 127 -0.92 3.33 6.31
C ASN A 127 -1.52 2.57 5.15
N VAL A 128 -1.67 1.27 5.34
CA VAL A 128 -2.50 0.39 4.53
C VAL A 128 -3.74 0.04 5.35
N ASN A 129 -4.89 0.56 4.93
CA ASN A 129 -6.15 0.39 5.65
C ASN A 129 -6.89 -0.84 5.13
N ILE A 130 -7.14 -1.77 6.03
CA ILE A 130 -7.68 -3.09 5.73
C ILE A 130 -8.90 -3.38 6.58
N ASP A 131 -9.74 -4.29 6.12
CA ASP A 131 -10.79 -4.93 6.90
C ASP A 131 -10.50 -6.43 6.99
N LEU A 132 -10.53 -6.94 8.22
CA LEU A 132 -10.38 -8.36 8.52
C LEU A 132 -11.75 -9.01 8.72
N LEU A 133 -12.04 -10.05 7.95
CA LEU A 133 -13.23 -10.88 8.13
C LEU A 133 -13.05 -11.80 9.33
N GLN A 134 -13.84 -11.60 10.38
CA GLN A 134 -13.88 -12.48 11.54
C GLN A 134 -15.22 -13.19 11.66
N LYS A 135 -15.18 -14.46 12.06
CA LYS A 135 -16.38 -15.18 12.49
C LYS A 135 -16.72 -14.76 13.92
N SER A 136 -17.99 -14.42 14.18
CA SER A 136 -18.48 -14.14 15.53
C SER A 136 -19.73 -14.97 15.85
N ARG A 137 -20.14 -14.99 17.12
CA ARG A 137 -21.39 -15.66 17.55
C ARG A 137 -22.64 -15.07 16.88
N ARG A 138 -22.58 -13.82 16.39
CA ARG A 138 -23.68 -13.12 15.72
C ARG A 138 -23.56 -13.15 14.19
N GLY A 139 -22.61 -13.92 13.64
CA GLY A 139 -22.32 -13.97 12.21
C GLY A 139 -20.96 -13.37 11.84
N PRO A 140 -20.61 -13.32 10.54
CA PRO A 140 -19.40 -12.68 10.05
C PRO A 140 -19.38 -11.18 10.40
N ARG A 141 -18.22 -10.67 10.79
CA ARG A 141 -18.01 -9.25 11.07
C ARG A 141 -16.72 -8.76 10.43
N TRP A 142 -16.73 -7.52 9.95
CA TRP A 142 -15.54 -6.84 9.47
C TRP A 142 -14.93 -6.02 10.59
N ILE A 143 -13.61 -6.07 10.71
CA ILE A 143 -12.85 -5.26 11.67
C ILE A 143 -11.84 -4.44 10.89
N GLY A 144 -11.97 -3.12 10.96
CA GLY A 144 -10.98 -2.21 10.44
C GLY A 144 -9.67 -2.33 11.20
N MET A 145 -8.58 -2.44 10.45
CA MET A 145 -7.22 -2.37 10.96
C MET A 145 -6.38 -1.50 10.02
N SER A 146 -5.29 -0.96 10.54
CA SER A 146 -4.26 -0.29 9.74
C SER A 146 -2.95 -1.05 9.94
N ILE A 147 -2.28 -1.31 8.83
CA ILE A 147 -0.90 -1.78 8.80
C ILE A 147 -0.05 -0.58 8.41
N ASP A 148 1.09 -0.39 9.06
CA ASP A 148 1.93 0.78 8.87
C ASP A 148 3.31 0.34 8.33
N PRO A 149 3.44 -0.05 7.05
CA PRO A 149 4.76 -0.28 6.47
C PRO A 149 5.47 1.06 6.29
N ASP A 150 6.78 1.02 6.11
CA ASP A 150 7.54 2.20 5.67
C ASP A 150 7.65 2.24 4.14
N ILE A 151 7.70 3.43 3.53
CA ILE A 151 8.28 3.61 2.18
C ILE A 151 9.64 4.27 2.35
N LYS A 152 10.71 3.68 1.78
CA LYS A 152 12.04 4.29 1.76
C LYS A 152 12.31 4.91 0.38
N ASN A 153 12.44 6.23 0.31
CA ASN A 153 12.62 6.98 -0.93
C ASN A 153 13.42 8.29 -0.73
N PRO A 154 14.73 8.34 -1.06
CA PRO A 154 15.48 7.26 -1.69
C PRO A 154 15.76 6.10 -0.71
N PRO A 155 15.87 4.86 -1.21
CA PRO A 155 16.00 3.67 -0.37
C PRO A 155 17.39 3.64 0.29
N PRO A 156 17.61 2.82 1.33
CA PRO A 156 18.96 2.61 1.84
C PRO A 156 19.87 2.04 0.73
N LYS A 157 21.19 2.26 0.86
CA LYS A 157 22.15 1.53 0.03
C LYS A 157 22.09 0.07 0.43
N LEU A 158 21.72 -0.81 -0.51
CA LEU A 158 21.93 -2.23 -0.35
C LEU A 158 23.45 -2.45 -0.47
N ASN A 159 24.07 -2.99 0.59
CA ASN A 159 25.50 -3.27 0.63
C ASN A 159 25.83 -4.51 -0.22
#